data_AF-W1DMH4-F1
#
_entry.id   AF-W1DMH4-F1
#
_cell.length_a   1.000
_cell.length_b   1.000
_cell.length_c   1.000
_cell.angle_alpha   90.00
_cell.angle_beta   90.00
_cell.angle_gamma   90.00
#
_symmetry.space_group_name_H-M   'P 1'
#
loop_
_entity.id
_entity.type
_entity.pdbx_description
1 polymer ?
#
loop_
_entity_poly.entity_id
_entity_poly.type
_entity_poly.pdbx_seq_one_letter_code
_entity_poly.pdbx_strand_id
1 'polypeptide(L)'
;MKSMHIAASCELVTRLSTHRRVVALDSTDFTDVAAVVISVADSRSGILTLLRRSGFNLPVYLLSETAVDKPEGVQAVIAGKDQEWLELEAAACDYEARLLPPFFNTLTQYVEMDNSTFACPGHQHGAFFQKAPCRPSVL
;
A
#
# COMPACT_ATOMS: atom_id res chain seq x y z
N MET A 1 2.04 -8.68 7.05
CA MET A 1 0.93 -7.88 6.45
C MET A 1 0.70 -8.23 4.99
N LYS A 2 -0.53 -8.07 4.48
CA LYS A 2 -0.81 -8.18 3.03
C LYS A 2 -0.24 -6.94 2.32
N SER A 3 0.47 -7.14 1.22
CA SER A 3 1.07 -6.06 0.43
C SER A 3 0.00 -5.14 -0.18
N MET A 4 0.17 -3.83 0.00
CA MET A 4 -0.66 -2.76 -0.56
C MET A 4 -0.46 -2.66 -2.08
N HIS A 5 -1.46 -2.08 -2.73
CA HIS A 5 -1.62 -2.02 -4.17
C HIS A 5 -0.78 -0.89 -4.80
N ILE A 6 -0.57 -0.98 -6.11
CA ILE A 6 -0.08 0.13 -6.92
C ILE A 6 -1.27 0.71 -7.68
N ALA A 7 -1.56 2.00 -7.51
CA ALA A 7 -2.57 2.65 -8.34
C ALA A 7 -1.93 3.14 -9.64
N ALA A 8 -2.61 2.94 -10.77
CA ALA A 8 -2.08 3.33 -12.06
C ALA A 8 -3.15 3.94 -12.97
N SER A 9 -2.73 4.83 -13.87
CA SER A 9 -3.57 5.27 -14.99
C SER A 9 -4.16 4.07 -15.72
N CYS A 10 -5.43 4.14 -16.14
CA CYS A 10 -6.16 2.97 -16.65
C CYS A 10 -5.44 2.27 -17.83
N GLU A 11 -4.78 3.06 -18.69
CA GLU A 11 -3.98 2.57 -19.81
C GLU A 11 -2.68 1.83 -19.41
N LEU A 12 -2.20 2.06 -18.19
CA LEU A 12 -0.96 1.48 -17.66
C LEU A 12 -1.19 0.23 -16.82
N VAL A 13 -2.42 -0.03 -16.36
CA VAL A 13 -2.75 -1.14 -15.46
C VAL A 13 -2.28 -2.49 -16.02
N THR A 14 -2.42 -2.71 -17.32
CA THR A 14 -2.00 -3.96 -17.99
C THR A 14 -0.53 -3.99 -18.39
N ARG A 15 0.15 -2.83 -18.42
CA ARG A 15 1.57 -2.71 -18.78
C ARG A 15 2.50 -2.90 -17.58
N LEU A 16 1.99 -2.69 -16.37
CA LEU A 16 2.74 -2.82 -15.13
C LEU A 16 2.87 -4.28 -14.72
N SER A 17 4.08 -4.83 -14.85
CA SER A 17 4.41 -6.15 -14.33
C SER A 17 5.09 -6.01 -12.96
N THR A 18 4.30 -6.05 -11.89
CA THR A 18 4.80 -5.97 -10.51
C THR A 18 4.26 -7.14 -9.68
N HIS A 19 4.89 -7.41 -8.53
CA HIS A 19 4.38 -8.42 -7.59
C HIS A 19 3.13 -7.95 -6.84
N ARG A 20 2.88 -6.63 -6.84
CA ARG A 20 1.74 -6.01 -6.18
C ARG A 20 0.54 -6.02 -7.12
N ARG A 21 -0.66 -6.07 -6.54
CA ARG A 21 -1.88 -5.88 -7.32
C ARG A 21 -1.90 -4.43 -7.84
N VAL A 22 -2.18 -4.27 -9.13
CA VAL A 22 -2.35 -2.97 -9.77
C VAL A 22 -3.85 -2.65 -9.86
N VAL A 23 -4.23 -1.43 -9.47
CA VAL A 23 -5.60 -0.91 -9.51
C VAL A 23 -5.69 0.38 -10.30
N ALA A 24 -6.82 0.64 -10.95
CA ALA A 24 -7.01 1.85 -11.73
C ALA A 24 -7.28 3.07 -10.82
N LEU A 25 -6.81 4.26 -11.20
CA LEU A 25 -6.97 5.51 -10.43
C LEU A 25 -8.43 5.88 -10.13
N ASP A 26 -9.36 5.51 -11.00
CA ASP A 26 -10.80 5.76 -10.88
C ASP A 26 -11.53 4.73 -9.99
N SER A 27 -10.83 3.67 -9.59
CA SER A 27 -11.38 2.53 -8.85
C SER A 27 -10.87 2.41 -7.41
N THR A 28 -10.15 3.42 -6.91
CA THR A 28 -9.51 3.41 -5.59
C THR A 28 -9.76 4.71 -4.82
N ASP A 29 -9.84 4.60 -3.49
CA ASP A 29 -9.83 5.72 -2.55
C ASP A 29 -8.43 6.00 -1.99
N PHE A 30 -7.42 5.28 -2.49
CA PHE A 30 -5.99 5.34 -2.14
C PHE A 30 -5.63 4.84 -0.72
N THR A 31 -6.57 4.27 0.03
CA THR A 31 -6.32 3.79 1.40
C THR A 31 -5.50 2.50 1.46
N ASP A 32 -5.57 1.68 0.41
CA ASP A 32 -4.87 0.41 0.25
C ASP A 32 -3.76 0.48 -0.81
N VAL A 33 -3.30 1.69 -1.16
CA VAL A 33 -2.28 1.96 -2.18
C VAL A 33 -0.96 2.38 -1.52
N ALA A 34 0.17 1.84 -2.01
CA ALA A 34 1.51 2.20 -1.55
C ALA A 34 2.31 3.07 -2.54
N ALA A 35 1.96 3.06 -3.82
CA ALA A 35 2.57 3.92 -4.83
C ALA A 35 1.60 4.18 -5.98
N VAL A 36 1.82 5.30 -6.69
CA VAL A 36 0.96 5.73 -7.80
C VAL A 36 1.80 5.91 -9.08
N VAL A 37 1.36 5.34 -10.20
CA VAL A 37 1.96 5.52 -11.52
C VAL A 37 0.98 6.21 -12.45
N ILE A 38 1.28 7.44 -12.84
CA ILE A 38 0.45 8.23 -13.76
C ILE A 38 1.06 8.33 -15.14
N SER A 39 0.22 8.51 -16.16
CA SER A 39 0.66 8.92 -17.49
C SER A 39 0.78 10.45 -17.62
N VAL A 40 1.39 10.89 -18.72
CA VAL A 40 1.51 12.32 -19.04
C VAL A 40 0.13 12.99 -19.16
N ALA A 41 -0.87 12.30 -19.68
CA ALA A 41 -2.24 12.82 -19.78
C ALA A 41 -2.83 13.09 -18.38
N ASP A 42 -2.69 12.12 -17.47
CA ASP A 42 -3.21 12.26 -16.12
C ASP A 42 -2.46 13.30 -15.28
N SER A 43 -1.19 13.56 -15.57
CA SER A 43 -0.46 14.65 -14.93
C SER A 43 -1.14 16.03 -15.10
N ARG A 44 -1.97 16.18 -16.14
CA ARG A 44 -2.70 17.41 -16.48
C ARG A 44 -4.18 17.38 -16.10
N SER A 45 -4.70 16.24 -15.62
CA SER A 45 -6.13 16.03 -15.33
C SER A 45 -6.55 16.46 -13.92
N GLY A 46 -5.60 16.84 -13.06
CA GLY A 46 -5.84 17.26 -11.67
C GLY A 46 -5.62 16.16 -10.63
N ILE A 47 -5.23 14.94 -11.04
CA ILE A 47 -4.96 13.83 -10.11
C ILE A 47 -3.89 14.18 -9.08
N LEU A 48 -2.85 14.92 -9.46
CA LEU A 48 -1.78 15.36 -8.54
C LEU A 48 -2.32 16.26 -7.43
N THR A 49 -3.31 17.10 -7.74
CA THR A 49 -3.99 17.92 -6.72
C THR A 49 -4.83 17.06 -5.79
N LEU A 50 -5.51 16.03 -6.32
CA LEU A 50 -6.29 15.08 -5.52
C LEU A 50 -5.39 14.31 -4.55
N LEU A 51 -4.27 13.75 -5.04
CA LEU A 51 -3.30 13.01 -4.23
C LEU A 51 -2.67 13.86 -3.12
N ARG A 52 -2.44 15.15 -3.38
CA ARG A 52 -1.99 16.07 -2.32
C ARG A 52 -3.07 16.32 -1.27
N ARG A 53 -4.32 16.47 -1.69
CA ARG A 53 -5.46 16.74 -0.80
C ARG A 53 -5.83 15.55 0.07
N SER A 54 -5.55 14.32 -0.36
CA SER A 54 -5.81 13.14 0.47
C SER A 54 -4.96 13.12 1.74
N GLY A 55 -3.80 13.78 1.72
CA GLY A 55 -2.88 13.81 2.87
C GLY A 55 -2.11 12.50 3.09
N PHE A 56 -2.29 11.51 2.22
CA PHE A 56 -1.59 10.22 2.34
C PHE A 56 -0.09 10.33 2.02
N ASN A 57 0.34 11.36 1.28
CA ASN A 57 1.75 11.55 0.88
C ASN A 57 2.31 10.35 0.11
N LEU A 58 1.51 9.80 -0.79
CA LEU A 58 1.90 8.66 -1.62
C LEU A 58 3.06 9.02 -2.55
N PRO A 59 4.00 8.09 -2.78
CA PRO A 59 5.01 8.26 -3.81
C PRO A 59 4.36 8.18 -5.19
N VAL A 60 4.53 9.23 -6.00
CA VAL A 60 3.93 9.35 -7.34
C VAL A 60 5.01 9.33 -8.41
N TYR A 61 4.87 8.45 -9.38
CA TYR A 61 5.76 8.29 -10.51
C TYR A 61 5.03 8.61 -11.81
N LEU A 62 5.72 9.27 -12.74
CA LEU A 62 5.19 9.55 -14.07
C LEU A 62 5.87 8.65 -15.09
N LEU A 63 5.10 7.84 -15.79
CA LEU A 63 5.61 7.00 -16.87
C LEU A 63 5.58 7.77 -18.20
N SER A 64 6.75 7.93 -18.81
CA SER A 64 6.91 8.59 -20.10
C SER A 64 8.11 8.03 -20.85
N GLU A 65 7.89 7.62 -22.10
CA GLU A 65 8.96 7.15 -23.00
C GLU A 65 9.79 8.33 -23.56
N THR A 66 9.22 9.53 -23.55
CA THR A 66 9.89 10.77 -23.95
C THR A 66 10.41 11.54 -22.74
N ALA A 67 11.48 12.32 -22.93
CA ALA A 67 11.95 13.24 -21.90
C ALA A 67 10.86 14.30 -21.64
N VAL A 68 10.32 14.31 -20.43
CA VAL A 68 9.30 15.25 -19.97
C VAL A 68 9.77 15.85 -18.65
N ASP A 69 9.55 17.15 -18.48
CA ASP A 69 9.85 17.83 -17.22
C ASP A 69 9.02 17.23 -16.08
N LYS A 70 9.68 17.00 -14.95
CA LYS A 70 9.05 16.43 -13.76
C LYS A 70 8.03 17.41 -13.17
N PRO A 71 6.71 17.08 -13.18
CA PRO A 71 5.70 17.93 -12.58
C PRO A 71 5.86 18.03 -11.07
N GLU A 72 5.34 19.10 -10.48
CA GLU A 72 5.36 19.26 -9.03
C GLU A 72 4.51 18.18 -8.35
N GLY A 73 5.05 17.48 -7.35
CA GLY A 73 4.36 16.39 -6.66
C GLY A 73 4.57 15.01 -7.30
N VAL A 74 5.32 14.93 -8.39
CA VAL A 74 5.90 13.69 -8.90
C VAL A 74 7.28 13.49 -8.29
N GLN A 75 7.53 12.30 -7.77
CA GLN A 75 8.80 11.89 -7.18
C GLN A 75 9.85 11.67 -8.27
N ALA A 76 9.53 10.89 -9.30
CA ALA A 76 10.41 10.63 -10.44
C ALA A 76 9.62 10.39 -11.74
N VAL A 77 10.27 10.69 -12.87
CA VAL A 77 9.80 10.31 -14.22
C VAL A 77 10.53 9.03 -14.61
N ILE A 78 9.79 8.01 -15.02
CA ILE A 78 10.31 6.68 -15.37
C ILE A 78 10.01 6.38 -16.84
N ALA A 79 10.94 5.71 -17.51
CA ALA A 79 10.83 5.25 -18.89
C ALA A 79 10.46 3.77 -18.98
N GLY A 80 10.32 3.08 -17.84
CA GLY A 80 9.91 1.68 -17.76
C GLY A 80 11.08 0.70 -17.75
N LYS A 81 12.27 1.13 -17.32
CA LYS A 81 13.44 0.26 -17.15
C LYS A 81 13.33 -0.56 -15.87
N ASP A 82 13.92 -1.76 -15.85
CA ASP A 82 13.89 -2.66 -14.67
C ASP A 82 14.37 -1.98 -13.38
N GLN A 83 15.42 -1.17 -13.46
CA GLN A 83 15.96 -0.44 -12.31
C GLN A 83 14.95 0.58 -11.74
N GLU A 84 14.19 1.25 -12.59
CA GLU A 84 13.18 2.24 -12.19
C GLU A 84 11.98 1.56 -11.53
N TRP A 85 11.62 0.35 -11.98
CA TRP A 85 10.61 -0.47 -11.32
C TRP A 85 11.06 -0.93 -9.92
N LEU A 86 12.33 -1.25 -9.76
CA LEU A 86 12.90 -1.59 -8.45
C LEU A 86 12.86 -0.39 -7.49
N GLU A 87 13.15 0.81 -7.99
CA GLU A 87 13.06 2.05 -7.20
C GLU A 87 11.61 2.36 -6.79
N LEU A 88 10.64 2.11 -7.68
CA LEU A 88 9.22 2.24 -7.36
C LEU A 88 8.79 1.24 -6.28
N GLU A 89 9.23 -0.01 -6.36
CA GLU A 89 8.95 -1.03 -5.34
C GLU A 89 9.59 -0.68 -3.99
N ALA A 90 10.82 -0.18 -4.00
CA ALA A 90 11.49 0.29 -2.79
C ALA A 90 10.72 1.44 -2.14
N ALA A 91 10.27 2.42 -2.93
CA ALA A 91 9.46 3.52 -2.42
C ALA A 91 8.10 3.06 -1.85
N ALA A 92 7.48 2.05 -2.46
CA ALA A 92 6.25 1.44 -1.95
C ALA A 92 6.49 0.73 -0.61
N CYS A 93 7.57 -0.05 -0.48
CA CYS A 93 7.97 -0.70 0.77
C CYS A 93 8.26 0.34 1.87
N ASP A 94 8.99 1.40 1.54
CA ASP A 94 9.34 2.47 2.48
C ASP A 94 8.10 3.26 2.94
N TYR A 95 7.10 3.40 2.07
CA TYR A 95 5.82 3.99 2.44
C TYR A 95 5.09 3.09 3.44
N GLU A 96 4.92 1.80 3.13
CA GLU A 96 4.27 0.82 4.00
C GLU A 96 4.91 0.74 5.39
N ALA A 97 6.25 0.66 5.43
CA ALA A 97 7.00 0.55 6.67
C ALA A 97 6.80 1.76 7.61
N ARG A 98 6.46 2.93 7.06
CA ARG A 98 6.22 4.17 7.82
C ARG A 98 4.76 4.40 8.19
N LEU A 99 3.82 3.64 7.62
CA LEU A 99 2.39 3.81 7.91
C LEU A 99 2.04 3.43 9.35
N LEU A 100 2.68 2.39 9.88
CA LEU A 100 2.33 1.89 11.20
C LEU A 100 2.99 2.73 12.31
N PRO A 101 2.21 3.31 13.24
CA PRO A 101 2.77 3.95 14.42
C PRO A 101 3.63 2.97 15.23
N PRO A 102 4.65 3.44 15.98
CA PRO A 102 5.62 2.58 16.65
C PRO A 102 5.00 1.45 17.48
N PHE A 103 3.98 1.76 18.28
CA PHE A 103 3.30 0.75 19.10
C PHE A 103 2.61 -0.33 18.26
N PHE A 104 1.87 0.06 17.23
CA PHE A 104 1.12 -0.89 16.40
C PHE A 104 2.06 -1.71 15.51
N ASN A 105 3.17 -1.13 15.06
CA ASN A 105 4.23 -1.85 14.36
C ASN A 105 4.82 -2.96 15.23
N THR A 106 5.26 -2.64 16.45
CA THR A 106 5.79 -3.64 17.39
C THR A 106 4.77 -4.71 17.73
N LEU A 107 3.50 -4.32 17.94
CA LEU A 107 2.42 -5.28 18.22
C LEU A 107 2.21 -6.24 17.05
N THR A 108 2.19 -5.74 15.81
CA THR A 108 2.02 -6.56 14.61
C THR A 108 3.17 -7.55 14.48
N GLN A 109 4.42 -7.09 14.62
CA GLN A 109 5.60 -7.95 14.58
C GLN A 109 5.56 -9.02 15.68
N TYR A 110 5.17 -8.65 16.90
CA TYR A 110 5.06 -9.59 18.02
C TYR A 110 4.06 -10.72 17.75
N VAL A 111 2.92 -10.39 17.14
CA VAL A 111 1.92 -11.39 16.74
C VAL A 111 2.45 -12.27 15.60
N GLU A 112 3.15 -11.70 14.61
CA GLU A 112 3.74 -12.44 13.49
C GLU A 112 4.85 -13.43 13.93
N MET A 113 5.50 -13.19 15.07
CA MET A 113 6.48 -14.13 15.66
C MET A 113 5.85 -15.42 16.20
N ASP A 114 4.53 -15.49 16.35
CA ASP A 114 3.78 -16.66 16.83
C ASP A 114 4.34 -17.27 18.13
N ASN A 115 4.71 -16.40 19.07
CA ASN A 115 5.30 -16.82 20.35
C ASN A 115 4.28 -17.61 21.20
N SER A 116 4.70 -18.75 21.73
CA SER A 116 3.90 -19.47 22.74
C SER A 116 4.07 -18.81 24.12
N THR A 117 2.96 -18.42 24.74
CA THR A 117 2.99 -17.73 26.05
C THR A 117 2.05 -18.39 27.06
N PHE A 118 2.52 -18.51 28.30
CA PHE A 118 1.71 -18.85 29.47
C PHE A 118 1.32 -17.60 30.28
N ALA A 119 1.46 -16.43 29.66
CA ALA A 119 1.06 -15.17 30.25
C ALA A 119 -0.46 -14.99 30.17
N CYS A 120 -0.97 -14.02 30.92
CA CYS A 120 -2.30 -13.47 30.64
C CYS A 120 -2.29 -12.73 29.30
N PRO A 121 -3.42 -12.63 28.59
CA PRO A 121 -4.74 -13.19 28.92
C PRO A 121 -4.85 -14.72 28.75
N GLY A 122 -5.55 -15.39 29.68
CA GLY A 122 -5.70 -16.86 29.70
C GLY A 122 -6.47 -17.48 28.53
N HIS A 123 -7.07 -16.67 27.65
CA HIS A 123 -7.67 -17.17 26.42
C HIS A 123 -6.64 -17.52 25.32
N GLN A 124 -5.36 -17.16 25.51
CA GLN A 124 -4.17 -17.58 24.73
C GLN A 124 -4.41 -17.62 23.21
N HIS A 125 -4.30 -16.47 22.55
CA HIS A 125 -4.56 -16.33 21.10
C HIS A 125 -5.95 -16.83 20.64
N GLY A 126 -6.90 -16.94 21.57
CA GLY A 126 -8.25 -17.42 21.30
C GLY A 126 -8.38 -18.94 21.32
N ALA A 127 -7.31 -19.69 21.63
CA ALA A 127 -7.34 -21.15 21.74
C ALA A 127 -8.36 -21.65 22.78
N PHE A 128 -8.61 -20.88 23.83
CA PHE A 128 -9.68 -21.19 24.78
C PHE A 128 -11.07 -21.17 24.13
N PHE A 129 -11.37 -20.16 23.31
CA PHE A 129 -12.68 -20.00 22.66
C PHE A 129 -12.95 -21.07 21.59
N GLN A 130 -11.90 -21.64 20.99
CA GLN A 130 -12.05 -22.72 20.00
C GLN A 130 -12.45 -24.07 20.63
N LYS A 131 -12.31 -24.23 21.96
CA LYS A 131 -12.53 -25.52 22.64
C LYS A 131 -13.99 -25.82 22.96
N ALA A 132 -14.89 -24.83 22.93
CA ALA A 132 -16.29 -25.05 23.25
C ALA A 132 -17.21 -24.06 22.52
N PRO A 133 -18.39 -24.52 22.03
CA PRO A 133 -19.41 -23.62 21.51
C PRO A 133 -19.90 -22.69 22.63
N CYS A 134 -20.14 -21.42 22.28
CA CYS A 134 -20.66 -20.45 23.23
C CYS A 134 -22.08 -20.85 23.63
N ARG A 135 -22.34 -21.00 24.93
CA ARG A 135 -23.67 -21.34 25.44
C ARG A 135 -24.54 -20.07 25.35
N PRO A 136 -25.70 -20.08 24.65
CA PRO A 136 -26.55 -18.90 24.55
C PRO A 136 -27.05 -18.48 25.94
N SER A 137 -27.06 -17.16 26.18
CA SER A 137 -27.59 -16.58 27.41
C SER A 137 -29.10 -16.82 27.44
N VAL A 138 -29.58 -17.57 28.43
CA VAL A 138 -31.02 -17.73 28.68
C VAL A 138 -31.44 -16.53 29.52
N LEU A 139 -31.96 -15.49 28.86
CA LEU A 139 -32.75 -14.42 29.48
C LEU A 139 -34.23 -14.71 29.22
#